data_AF-A0A1G6IBP2-F1
#
_entry.id   AF-A0A1G6IBP2-F1
#
_cell.length_a   1.000
_cell.length_b   1.000
_cell.length_c   1.000
_cell.angle_alpha   90.00
_cell.angle_beta   90.00
_cell.angle_gamma   90.00
#
_symmetry.space_group_name_H-M   'P 1'
#
loop_
_entity.id
_entity.type
_entity.pdbx_description
1 polymer ?
#
loop_
_entity_poly.entity_id
_entity_poly.type
_entity_poly.pdbx_seq_one_letter_code
_entity_poly.pdbx_strand_id
1 'polypeptide(L)'
;MKKIAYFLWACCIAGCTGNGNSEKTEGDTLAYTYVPSPIHDSEKIPVTDTTKFEGTYSGLLPCASCEGIETTLTLYDDHSFLMKEVYKDEQPDTFVNKGKYEVKSNTLYLKMDGAGVERPVMYAVRPNSLTQLDMNGKEITGALAGHYVLMKN
;
A
#
# COMPACT_ATOMS: atom_id res chain seq x y z
N MET A 1 -5.07 -8.72 49.31
CA MET A 1 -5.05 -7.59 50.27
C MET A 1 -3.61 -7.24 50.59
N LYS A 2 -3.09 -6.16 50.02
CA LYS A 2 -2.15 -5.22 50.65
C LYS A 2 -2.18 -3.94 49.83
N LYS A 3 -2.82 -2.95 50.43
CA LYS A 3 -2.90 -1.55 50.00
C LYS A 3 -1.59 -0.85 50.41
N ILE A 4 -1.31 0.29 49.80
CA ILE A 4 -0.45 1.44 50.21
C ILE A 4 0.28 1.90 48.93
N ALA A 5 0.01 3.04 48.27
CA ALA A 5 -0.35 4.42 48.61
C ALA A 5 0.80 5.37 48.22
N TYR A 6 0.49 6.19 47.20
CA TYR A 6 0.94 7.56 46.92
C TYR A 6 2.41 7.95 47.05
N PHE A 7 2.99 8.37 45.91
CA PHE A 7 3.84 9.55 45.89
C PHE A 7 3.32 10.53 44.83
N LEU A 8 2.71 11.59 45.33
CA LEU A 8 2.37 12.81 44.60
C LEU A 8 3.67 13.53 44.23
N TRP A 9 3.83 13.85 42.95
CA TRP A 9 4.61 15.01 42.54
C TRP A 9 3.76 15.86 41.61
N ALA A 10 3.33 17.00 42.15
CA ALA A 10 2.55 18.03 41.48
C ALA A 10 3.39 19.31 41.29
N CYS A 11 2.88 20.18 40.40
CA CYS A 11 3.21 21.60 40.14
C CYS A 11 4.41 21.89 39.19
N CYS A 12 4.37 22.78 38.18
CA CYS A 12 3.49 23.93 37.83
C CYS A 12 3.38 24.05 36.28
N ILE A 13 2.20 24.30 35.68
CA ILE A 13 1.58 25.59 35.30
C ILE A 13 2.48 26.57 34.52
N ALA A 14 2.27 26.62 33.20
CA ALA A 14 2.19 27.82 32.36
C ALA A 14 1.29 27.45 31.16
N GLY A 15 0.16 28.05 30.84
CA GLY A 15 -0.33 29.39 31.14
C GLY A 15 -0.24 30.30 29.91
N CYS A 16 -0.85 29.93 28.78
CA CYS A 16 -1.08 30.86 27.66
C CYS A 16 -2.57 30.88 27.30
N THR A 17 -3.28 31.86 27.88
CA THR A 17 -4.57 32.35 27.37
C THR A 17 -4.29 33.44 26.35
N GLY A 18 -4.67 33.21 25.09
CA GLY A 18 -4.72 34.24 24.05
C GLY A 18 -6.10 34.20 23.41
N ASN A 19 -6.95 35.16 23.78
CA ASN A 19 -8.26 35.39 23.19
C ASN A 19 -8.12 36.49 22.15
N GLY A 20 -8.53 36.23 20.91
CA GLY A 20 -8.49 37.17 19.79
C GLY A 20 -9.54 36.79 18.76
N ASN A 21 -10.69 37.46 18.87
CA ASN A 21 -11.85 37.37 17.98
C ASN A 21 -11.60 38.19 16.71
N SER A 22 -11.90 37.65 15.52
CA SER A 22 -12.50 38.40 14.40
C SER A 22 -12.62 37.54 13.14
N GLU A 23 -13.86 37.21 12.82
CA GLU A 23 -14.42 37.11 11.47
C GLU A 23 -13.88 38.19 10.52
N LYS A 24 -13.56 37.81 9.27
CA LYS A 24 -13.83 38.56 8.01
C LYS A 24 -13.47 37.65 6.82
N THR A 25 -14.40 37.17 6.01
CA THR A 25 -15.22 37.87 4.99
C THR A 25 -14.49 37.98 3.64
N GLU A 26 -15.18 37.50 2.59
CA GLU A 26 -15.04 37.81 1.15
C GLU A 26 -13.69 37.45 0.50
N GLY A 27 -13.62 36.60 -0.51
CA GLY A 27 -14.40 36.64 -1.73
C GLY A 27 -13.47 37.10 -2.85
N ASP A 28 -12.91 36.17 -3.62
CA ASP A 28 -12.67 36.46 -5.04
C ASP A 28 -12.81 35.20 -5.88
N THR A 29 -13.73 35.34 -6.80
CA THR A 29 -14.30 34.35 -7.68
C THR A 29 -13.49 34.41 -8.96
N LEU A 30 -12.48 33.55 -9.11
CA LEU A 30 -11.94 33.29 -10.44
C LEU A 30 -12.81 32.23 -11.12
N ALA A 31 -14.02 32.68 -11.50
CA ALA A 31 -14.86 31.98 -12.46
C ALA A 31 -14.15 31.99 -13.82
N TYR A 32 -13.41 30.93 -14.12
CA TYR A 32 -13.13 30.59 -15.51
C TYR A 32 -14.44 30.06 -16.11
N THR A 33 -15.15 30.93 -16.82
CA THR A 33 -16.26 30.54 -17.68
C THR A 33 -15.71 29.76 -18.87
N TYR A 34 -15.54 28.45 -18.68
CA TYR A 34 -15.44 27.51 -19.79
C TYR A 34 -16.84 27.32 -20.35
N VAL A 35 -17.09 27.81 -21.56
CA VAL A 35 -18.31 27.55 -22.32
C VAL A 35 -18.05 26.34 -23.20
N PRO A 36 -18.53 25.13 -22.86
CA PRO A 36 -18.62 24.08 -23.85
C PRO A 36 -19.79 24.39 -24.79
N SER A 37 -19.48 24.58 -26.07
CA SER A 37 -20.46 24.61 -27.15
C SER A 37 -21.36 23.37 -27.11
N PRO A 38 -22.65 23.47 -27.49
CA PRO A 38 -23.53 22.31 -27.54
C PRO A 38 -23.11 21.43 -28.71
N ILE A 39 -22.49 20.28 -28.43
CA ILE A 39 -22.24 19.24 -29.41
C ILE A 39 -23.18 18.08 -29.09
N HIS A 40 -23.99 17.77 -30.08
CA HIS A 40 -25.00 16.73 -30.09
C HIS A 40 -24.44 15.34 -29.76
N ASP A 41 -25.30 14.53 -29.15
CA ASP A 41 -25.28 13.06 -29.03
C ASP A 41 -24.13 12.35 -29.76
N SER A 42 -23.14 11.87 -29.00
CA SER A 42 -22.64 10.50 -29.15
C SER A 42 -21.70 10.19 -28.00
N GLU A 43 -21.99 9.09 -27.31
CA GLU A 43 -21.03 8.20 -26.68
C GLU A 43 -20.14 8.80 -25.57
N LYS A 44 -20.54 8.44 -24.34
CA LYS A 44 -19.77 8.62 -23.11
C LYS A 44 -18.38 7.99 -23.26
N ILE A 45 -17.38 8.77 -23.69
CA ILE A 45 -15.97 8.34 -23.64
C ILE A 45 -15.62 8.16 -22.15
N PRO A 46 -15.33 6.94 -21.68
CA PRO A 46 -14.92 6.77 -20.29
C PRO A 46 -13.54 7.42 -20.15
N VAL A 47 -13.45 8.45 -19.31
CA VAL A 47 -12.18 8.98 -18.82
C VAL A 47 -11.55 7.90 -17.94
N THR A 48 -10.73 7.03 -18.55
CA THR A 48 -9.92 6.06 -17.83
C THR A 48 -8.46 6.49 -17.90
N ASP A 49 -8.07 7.38 -16.98
CA ASP A 49 -6.70 7.36 -16.50
C ASP A 49 -6.70 7.70 -15.01
N THR A 50 -7.20 6.74 -14.23
CA THR A 50 -6.71 6.58 -12.87
C THR A 50 -5.58 5.59 -12.98
N THR A 51 -4.39 5.98 -12.55
CA THR A 51 -3.12 5.27 -12.72
C THR A 51 -3.30 3.81 -12.30
N LYS A 52 -3.42 2.94 -13.30
CA LYS A 52 -3.77 1.54 -13.08
C LYS A 52 -2.68 0.85 -12.27
N PHE A 53 -3.04 0.09 -11.24
CA PHE A 53 -2.05 -0.61 -10.41
C PHE A 53 -1.65 -1.96 -11.03
N GLU A 54 -2.48 -2.56 -11.88
CA GLU A 54 -2.06 -3.73 -12.65
C GLU A 54 -0.77 -3.46 -13.45
N GLY A 55 0.05 -4.49 -13.59
CA GLY A 55 1.39 -4.40 -14.14
C GLY A 55 2.36 -5.38 -13.49
N THR A 56 3.63 -5.23 -13.85
CA THR A 56 4.71 -6.08 -13.34
C THR A 56 5.50 -5.33 -12.28
N TYR A 57 5.73 -5.99 -11.16
CA TYR A 57 6.46 -5.49 -10.01
C TYR A 57 7.65 -6.38 -9.73
N SER A 58 8.80 -5.80 -9.40
CA SER A 58 10.02 -6.55 -9.12
C SER A 58 10.77 -5.99 -7.91
N GLY A 59 11.47 -6.87 -7.19
CA GLY A 59 12.30 -6.51 -6.04
C GLY A 59 13.09 -7.70 -5.50
N LEU A 60 14.02 -7.43 -4.58
CA LEU A 60 14.81 -8.44 -3.87
C LEU A 60 14.34 -8.49 -2.40
N LEU A 61 13.48 -9.46 -2.08
CA LEU A 61 12.92 -9.61 -0.74
C LEU A 61 13.90 -10.31 0.22
N PRO A 62 13.88 -9.99 1.53
CA PRO A 62 14.72 -10.65 2.51
C PRO A 62 14.48 -12.16 2.59
N CYS A 63 15.56 -12.90 2.80
CA CYS A 63 15.57 -14.34 2.96
C CYS A 63 16.25 -14.70 4.28
N ALA A 64 15.72 -15.70 5.00
CA ALA A 64 16.25 -16.07 6.30
C ALA A 64 17.60 -16.81 6.22
N SER A 65 17.85 -17.50 5.11
CA SER A 65 19.00 -18.40 4.93
C SER A 65 19.65 -18.31 3.55
N CYS A 66 19.32 -17.28 2.76
CA CYS A 66 19.86 -17.02 1.44
C CYS A 66 20.14 -15.53 1.25
N GLU A 67 20.79 -15.13 0.15
CA GLU A 67 21.14 -13.72 -0.10
C GLU A 67 19.90 -12.84 -0.32
N GLY A 68 18.80 -13.44 -0.77
CA GLY A 68 17.53 -12.78 -1.03
C GLY A 68 16.68 -13.58 -2.01
N ILE A 69 15.43 -13.15 -2.15
CA ILE A 69 14.47 -13.74 -3.10
C ILE A 69 14.20 -12.70 -4.17
N GLU A 70 14.67 -12.94 -5.38
CA GLU A 70 14.31 -12.08 -6.52
C GLU A 70 12.88 -12.41 -6.91
N THR A 71 11.97 -11.50 -6.58
CA THR A 71 10.53 -11.67 -6.77
C THR A 71 10.07 -10.81 -7.93
N THR A 72 9.35 -11.42 -8.87
CA THR A 72 8.59 -10.74 -9.91
C THR A 72 7.13 -11.12 -9.81
N LEU A 73 6.27 -10.13 -9.65
CA LEU A 73 4.82 -10.29 -9.55
C LEU A 73 4.14 -9.51 -10.67
N THR A 74 3.47 -10.23 -11.56
CA THR A 74 2.63 -9.65 -12.62
C THR A 74 1.17 -9.76 -12.22
N LEU A 75 0.49 -8.63 -12.18
CA LEU A 75 -0.96 -8.52 -11.94
C LEU A 75 -1.66 -8.21 -13.26
N TYR A 76 -2.61 -9.05 -13.63
CA TYR A 76 -3.39 -8.94 -14.86
C TYR A 76 -4.79 -8.39 -14.60
N ASP A 77 -5.34 -7.69 -15.60
CA ASP A 77 -6.66 -7.06 -15.58
C ASP A 77 -7.84 -8.00 -15.29
N ASP A 78 -7.67 -9.30 -15.55
CA ASP A 78 -8.67 -10.34 -15.29
C ASP A 78 -8.64 -10.86 -13.83
N HIS A 79 -7.96 -10.12 -12.95
CA HIS A 79 -7.70 -10.46 -11.56
C HIS A 79 -6.89 -11.74 -11.36
N SER A 80 -6.10 -12.16 -12.37
CA SER A 80 -5.09 -13.21 -12.20
C SER A 80 -3.71 -12.63 -11.92
N PHE A 81 -2.82 -13.45 -11.38
CA PHE A 81 -1.42 -13.10 -11.24
C PHE A 81 -0.49 -14.24 -11.64
N LEU A 82 0.74 -13.87 -11.96
CA LEU A 82 1.89 -14.76 -12.07
C LEU A 82 3.00 -14.21 -11.16
N MET A 83 3.52 -15.05 -10.27
CA MET A 83 4.61 -14.72 -9.37
C MET A 83 5.77 -15.68 -9.61
N LYS A 84 6.94 -15.12 -9.92
CA LYS A 84 8.21 -15.84 -10.03
C LYS A 84 9.11 -15.44 -8.89
N GLU A 85 9.69 -16.41 -8.20
CA GLU A 85 10.60 -16.23 -7.09
C GLU A 85 11.88 -17.02 -7.38
N VAL A 86 13.02 -16.33 -7.38
CA VAL A 86 14.34 -16.94 -7.55
C VAL A 86 15.12 -16.77 -6.25
N TYR A 87 15.38 -17.87 -5.56
CA TYR A 87 16.14 -17.89 -4.33
C TYR A 87 17.63 -17.80 -4.68
N LYS A 88 18.31 -16.78 -4.14
CA LYS A 88 19.73 -16.51 -4.40
C LYS A 88 20.59 -17.30 -3.42
N ASP A 89 20.72 -18.60 -3.71
CA ASP A 89 21.60 -19.55 -3.04
C ASP A 89 22.76 -19.99 -3.96
N GLU A 90 23.66 -20.84 -3.46
CA GLU A 90 24.75 -21.43 -4.27
C GLU A 90 24.21 -22.16 -5.51
N GLN A 91 23.03 -22.77 -5.39
CA GLN A 91 22.25 -23.35 -6.48
C GLN A 91 20.88 -22.67 -6.51
N PRO A 92 20.61 -21.76 -7.47
CA PRO A 92 19.38 -21.00 -7.46
C PRO A 92 18.15 -21.86 -7.73
N ASP A 93 17.22 -21.87 -6.77
CA ASP A 93 15.90 -22.48 -6.95
C ASP A 93 14.90 -21.45 -7.49
N THR A 94 14.06 -21.88 -8.43
CA THR A 94 13.01 -21.04 -9.03
C THR A 94 11.63 -21.62 -8.78
N PHE A 95 10.76 -20.81 -8.22
CA PHE A 95 9.36 -21.13 -8.00
C PHE A 95 8.47 -20.24 -8.84
N VAL A 96 7.43 -20.82 -9.43
CA VAL A 96 6.43 -20.10 -10.22
C VAL A 96 5.07 -20.42 -9.65
N ASN A 97 4.43 -19.41 -9.09
CA ASN A 97 3.09 -19.47 -8.52
C ASN A 97 2.14 -18.64 -9.39
N LYS A 98 0.90 -19.10 -9.51
CA LYS A 98 -0.17 -18.38 -10.21
C LYS A 98 -1.44 -18.48 -9.41
N GLY A 99 -2.41 -17.65 -9.75
CA GLY A 99 -3.76 -17.76 -9.21
C GLY A 99 -4.56 -16.49 -9.41
N LYS A 100 -5.44 -16.19 -8.45
CA LYS A 100 -6.31 -15.01 -8.48
C LYS A 100 -5.96 -14.06 -7.34
N TYR A 101 -6.29 -12.79 -7.50
CA TYR A 101 -6.10 -11.80 -6.45
C TYR A 101 -7.37 -11.00 -6.17
N GLU A 102 -7.45 -10.44 -4.96
CA GLU A 102 -8.46 -9.46 -4.57
C GLU A 102 -7.77 -8.23 -3.98
N VAL A 103 -8.38 -7.05 -4.16
CA VAL A 103 -7.92 -5.82 -3.49
C VAL A 103 -9.03 -5.31 -2.57
N LYS A 104 -8.72 -5.11 -1.28
CA LYS A 104 -9.64 -4.53 -0.29
C LYS A 104 -8.88 -3.51 0.53
N SER A 105 -9.40 -2.29 0.64
CA SER A 105 -8.81 -1.20 1.44
C SER A 105 -7.29 -1.03 1.20
N ASN A 106 -6.89 -0.90 -0.07
CA ASN A 106 -5.49 -0.81 -0.51
C ASN A 106 -4.61 -2.03 -0.17
N THR A 107 -5.18 -3.16 0.23
CA THR A 107 -4.45 -4.41 0.44
C THR A 107 -4.74 -5.38 -0.68
N LEU A 108 -3.70 -5.84 -1.35
CA LEU A 108 -3.70 -6.90 -2.34
C LEU A 108 -3.56 -8.25 -1.64
N TYR A 109 -4.47 -9.17 -1.90
CA TYR A 109 -4.48 -10.53 -1.39
C TYR A 109 -4.27 -11.52 -2.53
N LEU A 110 -3.16 -12.27 -2.50
CA LEU A 110 -2.90 -13.32 -3.49
C LEU A 110 -3.48 -14.65 -3.02
N LYS A 111 -4.27 -15.28 -3.89
CA LYS A 111 -4.79 -16.64 -3.71
C LYS A 111 -4.13 -17.55 -4.74
N MET A 112 -3.11 -18.28 -4.31
CA MET A 112 -2.36 -19.20 -5.17
C MET A 112 -3.20 -20.44 -5.52
N ASP A 113 -3.02 -20.95 -6.74
CA ASP A 113 -3.58 -22.22 -7.18
C ASP A 113 -2.80 -23.39 -6.54
N GLY A 114 -3.52 -24.42 -6.06
CA GLY A 114 -2.93 -25.66 -5.54
C GLY A 114 -3.13 -25.91 -4.04
N ALA A 115 -2.89 -27.15 -3.59
CA ALA A 115 -2.93 -27.53 -2.18
C ALA A 115 -1.53 -27.32 -1.56
N GLY A 116 -1.41 -26.45 -0.56
CA GLY A 116 -0.15 -26.29 0.20
C GLY A 116 0.24 -24.86 0.58
N VAL A 117 -0.50 -23.83 0.16
CA VAL A 117 -0.24 -22.45 0.59
C VAL A 117 -1.11 -22.13 1.80
N GLU A 118 -0.60 -22.47 2.99
CA GLU A 118 -1.32 -22.27 4.26
C GLU A 118 -1.53 -20.80 4.64
N ARG A 119 -0.88 -19.85 3.96
CA ARG A 119 -0.82 -18.45 4.41
C ARG A 119 -1.06 -17.47 3.26
N PRO A 120 -1.97 -16.49 3.44
CA PRO A 120 -2.21 -15.47 2.42
C PRO A 120 -0.98 -14.58 2.26
N VAL A 121 -0.51 -14.43 1.03
CA VAL A 121 0.50 -13.41 0.71
C VAL A 121 -0.23 -12.10 0.46
N MET A 122 0.15 -11.07 1.23
CA MET A 122 -0.53 -9.78 1.24
C MET A 122 0.46 -8.66 0.95
N TYR A 123 0.02 -7.66 0.17
CA TYR A 123 0.78 -6.46 -0.11
C TYR A 123 -0.07 -5.20 0.11
N ALA A 124 0.51 -4.16 0.71
CA ALA A 124 -0.06 -2.81 0.62
C ALA A 124 0.21 -2.25 -0.78
N VAL A 125 -0.86 -1.80 -1.44
CA VAL A 125 -0.81 -1.14 -2.75
C VAL A 125 -0.50 0.34 -2.55
N ARG A 126 0.60 0.78 -3.16
CA ARG A 126 1.09 2.17 -3.15
C ARG A 126 1.30 2.65 -4.59
N PRO A 127 1.40 3.96 -4.84
CA PRO A 127 1.75 4.47 -6.16
C PRO A 127 3.07 3.85 -6.64
N ASN A 128 3.02 3.12 -7.76
CA ASN A 128 4.16 2.44 -8.39
C ASN A 128 4.91 1.43 -7.51
N SER A 129 4.31 0.93 -6.42
CA SER A 129 4.93 -0.11 -5.61
C SER A 129 3.94 -0.98 -4.84
N LEU A 130 4.40 -2.16 -4.44
CA LEU A 130 3.72 -3.09 -3.54
C LEU A 130 4.64 -3.33 -2.35
N THR A 131 4.15 -3.13 -1.13
CA THR A 131 4.92 -3.43 0.10
C THR A 131 4.37 -4.69 0.73
N GLN A 132 5.19 -5.74 0.87
CA GLN A 132 4.78 -6.98 1.50
C GLN A 132 4.39 -6.73 2.96
N LEU A 133 3.25 -7.28 3.35
CA LEU A 133 2.72 -7.21 4.71
C LEU A 133 3.10 -8.47 5.48
N ASP A 134 3.09 -8.36 6.80
CA ASP A 134 3.21 -9.52 7.67
C ASP A 134 1.98 -10.44 7.56
N MET A 135 2.03 -11.59 8.23
CA MET A 135 0.95 -12.58 8.22
C MET A 135 -0.40 -12.08 8.78
N ASN A 136 -0.40 -10.98 9.54
CA ASN A 136 -1.59 -10.36 10.09
C ASN A 136 -2.10 -9.21 9.20
N GLY A 137 -1.45 -8.95 8.07
CA GLY A 137 -1.78 -7.84 7.17
C GLY A 137 -1.29 -6.49 7.68
N LYS A 138 -0.28 -6.46 8.56
CA LYS A 138 0.34 -5.23 9.06
C LYS A 138 1.63 -4.93 8.30
N GLU A 139 1.96 -3.65 8.19
CA GLU A 139 3.26 -3.24 7.66
C GLU A 139 4.41 -3.81 8.51
N ILE A 140 5.42 -4.33 7.81
CA ILE A 140 6.68 -4.75 8.41
C ILE A 140 7.45 -3.50 8.82
N THR A 141 7.96 -3.48 10.05
CA THR A 141 8.65 -2.30 10.62
C THR A 141 10.10 -2.63 11.00
N GLY A 142 10.89 -1.60 11.28
CA GLY A 142 12.30 -1.73 11.65
C GLY A 142 13.25 -1.57 10.47
N ALA A 143 14.52 -1.92 10.67
CA ALA A 143 15.59 -1.66 9.71
C ALA A 143 15.37 -2.31 8.33
N LEU A 144 14.65 -3.44 8.28
CA LEU A 144 14.41 -4.18 7.05
C LEU A 144 13.14 -3.77 6.30
N ALA A 145 12.31 -2.86 6.84
CA ALA A 145 11.01 -2.52 6.25
C ALA A 145 11.09 -2.13 4.76
N GLY A 146 12.12 -1.35 4.39
CA GLY A 146 12.33 -0.92 3.00
C GLY A 146 12.71 -2.04 2.03
N HIS A 147 13.13 -3.21 2.53
CA HIS A 147 13.49 -4.36 1.70
C HIS A 147 12.27 -5.17 1.25
N TYR A 148 11.10 -4.92 1.84
CA TYR A 148 9.86 -5.62 1.51
C TYR A 148 9.06 -4.94 0.39
N VAL A 149 9.71 -4.12 -0.44
CA VAL A 149 9.06 -3.33 -1.49
C VAL A 149 9.36 -3.91 -2.87
N LEU A 150 8.31 -4.16 -3.64
CA LEU A 150 8.38 -4.43 -5.07
C LEU A 150 8.03 -3.17 -5.85
N MET A 151 8.90 -2.74 -6.74
CA MET A 151 8.71 -1.54 -7.57
C MET A 151 8.05 -1.90 -8.90
N LYS A 152 7.15 -1.05 -9.38
CA LYS A 152 6.52 -1.23 -10.69
C LYS A 152 7.55 -0.95 -11.80
N ASN A 153 7.58 -1.82 -12.81
CA ASN A 153 8.42 -1.68 -14.01
C ASN A 153 7.78 -0.78 -15.07
#